data_AF-A0A2V6GL43-F1
#
_entry.id   AF-A0A2V6GL43-F1
#
_cell.length_a   1.000
_cell.length_b   1.000
_cell.length_c   1.000
_cell.angle_alpha   90.00
_cell.angle_beta   90.00
_cell.angle_gamma   90.00
#
_symmetry.space_group_name_H-M   'P 1'
#
loop_
_entity.id
_entity.type
_entity.pdbx_description
1 polymer ?
#
loop_
_entity_poly.entity_id
_entity_poly.type
_entity_poly.pdbx_seq_one_letter_code
_entity_poly.pdbx_strand_id
1 'polypeptide(L)'
;MKSELSAASVRPDGHSMSLLLVSFAFLVLAASSNAQSGSPIEGSTSDGTPTPTATPIVFSAQTLADLKRLQQAALSSDYAYRQVAHLANNIGPRLTGSAQAAKAVEYVASELKAIGCEVQLEKVSVPHWVRGEETAALVQWPGMAENTTQKIVLCALGGSVATPSEGITADVVAVKNFDELKAMPR
;
A
#
# COMPACT_ATOMS: atom_id res chain seq x y z
N MET A 1 20.35 -11.36 2.20
CA MET A 1 21.27 -10.28 2.65
C MET A 1 20.43 -9.11 3.15
N LYS A 2 20.50 -8.79 4.44
CA LYS A 2 19.91 -7.56 4.99
C LYS A 2 20.85 -6.42 4.62
N SER A 3 20.45 -5.52 3.74
CA SER A 3 21.24 -4.33 3.42
C SER A 3 21.04 -3.30 4.53
N GLU A 4 22.03 -3.16 5.41
CA GLU A 4 22.10 -2.06 6.37
C GLU A 4 22.84 -0.88 5.74
N LEU A 5 22.19 0.28 5.68
CA LEU A 5 22.84 1.56 5.43
C LEU A 5 23.25 2.16 6.78
N SER A 6 24.55 2.38 6.96
CA SER A 6 25.19 2.91 8.18
C SER A 6 25.95 4.21 7.86
N ALA A 7 25.67 5.27 8.62
CA ALA A 7 26.54 6.40 9.02
C ALA A 7 25.64 7.51 9.60
N ALA A 8 25.94 8.25 10.67
CA ALA A 8 27.03 8.29 11.63
C ALA A 8 26.45 8.83 12.96
N SER A 9 26.80 8.22 14.10
CA SER A 9 26.34 8.66 15.42
C SER A 9 27.45 9.46 16.10
N VAL A 10 27.23 10.76 16.28
CA VAL A 10 28.02 11.59 17.19
C VAL A 10 27.31 11.59 18.54
N ARG A 11 28.01 11.09 19.57
CA ARG A 11 27.60 11.18 20.97
C ARG A 11 27.83 12.60 21.48
N PRO A 12 26.94 13.13 22.33
CA PRO A 12 27.35 14.03 23.39
C PRO A 12 27.22 13.33 24.75
N ASP A 13 28.21 13.64 25.57
CA ASP A 13 28.45 13.11 26.91
C ASP A 13 27.33 13.38 27.90
N GLY A 14 27.29 12.53 28.92
CA GLY A 14 26.27 12.55 29.96
C GLY A 14 26.28 13.83 30.80
N HIS A 15 25.17 14.03 31.51
CA HIS A 15 25.12 14.25 32.96
C HIS A 15 23.66 14.18 33.44
N SER A 16 23.52 13.64 34.65
CA SER A 16 22.42 13.84 35.60
C SER A 16 21.09 13.10 35.39
N MET A 17 21.07 11.93 36.04
CA MET A 17 19.92 11.19 36.54
C MET A 17 18.99 12.12 37.37
N SER A 18 17.72 12.24 36.99
CA SER A 18 16.67 12.77 37.87
C SER A 18 15.40 11.95 37.69
N LEU A 19 15.13 11.17 38.73
CA LEU A 19 14.00 10.26 38.88
C LEU A 19 12.79 11.07 39.35
N LEU A 20 11.82 11.33 38.47
CA LEU A 20 10.48 11.77 38.88
C LEU A 20 9.45 10.74 38.46
N LEU A 21 9.05 9.92 39.44
CA LEU A 21 7.81 9.13 39.40
C LEU A 21 6.62 10.10 39.40
N VAL A 22 5.88 10.15 38.29
CA VAL A 22 4.55 10.77 38.25
C VAL A 22 3.53 9.64 38.01
N SER A 23 2.83 9.27 39.09
CA SER A 23 1.72 8.34 39.08
C SER A 23 0.60 8.83 38.15
N PHE A 24 0.32 8.08 37.09
CA PHE A 24 -0.87 8.26 36.26
C PHE A 24 -2.03 7.44 36.85
N ALA A 25 -2.98 8.11 37.49
CA ALA A 25 -4.25 7.52 37.89
C ALA A 25 -5.17 7.42 36.66
N PHE A 26 -5.42 6.19 36.19
CA PHE A 26 -6.43 5.88 35.18
C PHE A 26 -7.82 5.90 35.85
N LEU A 27 -8.60 6.95 35.60
CA LEU A 27 -10.02 6.99 35.94
C LEU A 27 -10.82 6.47 34.72
N VAL A 28 -11.18 5.19 34.75
CA VAL A 28 -12.09 4.57 33.78
C VAL A 28 -13.52 4.84 34.23
N LEU A 29 -14.22 5.74 33.53
CA LEU A 29 -15.65 5.94 33.70
C LEU A 29 -16.39 4.99 32.76
N ALA A 30 -16.78 3.83 33.26
CA ALA A 30 -17.66 2.90 32.55
C ALA A 30 -19.10 3.43 32.63
N ALA A 31 -19.66 3.88 31.51
CA ALA A 31 -21.08 4.18 31.40
C ALA A 31 -21.86 2.86 31.27
N SER A 32 -22.62 2.52 32.31
CA SER A 32 -23.55 1.39 32.34
C SER A 32 -24.57 1.48 31.22
N SER A 33 -24.56 0.50 30.31
CA SER A 33 -25.67 0.29 29.37
C SER A 33 -26.77 -0.49 30.10
N ASN A 34 -27.89 0.17 30.41
CA ASN A 34 -29.09 -0.53 30.85
C ASN A 34 -29.66 -1.34 29.69
N ALA A 35 -29.41 -2.65 29.69
CA ALA A 35 -30.14 -3.60 28.88
C ALA A 35 -31.55 -3.77 29.48
N GLN A 36 -32.56 -3.19 28.85
CA GLN A 36 -33.95 -3.46 29.18
C GLN A 36 -34.50 -4.47 28.17
N SER A 37 -34.73 -5.68 28.69
CA SER A 37 -35.43 -6.79 28.05
C SER A 37 -36.92 -6.48 27.92
N GLY A 38 -37.42 -6.47 26.70
CA GLY A 38 -38.85 -6.44 26.38
C GLY A 38 -39.17 -7.47 25.30
N SER A 39 -40.06 -8.41 25.62
CA SER A 39 -40.60 -9.44 24.72
C SER A 39 -41.63 -8.84 23.71
N PRO A 40 -42.01 -9.57 22.64
CA PRO A 40 -42.37 -8.99 21.35
C PRO A 40 -43.83 -8.56 21.25
N ILE A 41 -44.10 -7.52 20.46
CA ILE A 41 -45.45 -7.20 19.98
C ILE A 41 -45.45 -7.47 18.47
N GLU A 42 -46.20 -8.49 18.06
CA GLU A 42 -46.50 -8.79 16.66
C GLU A 42 -47.44 -7.73 16.07
N GLY A 43 -47.17 -7.34 14.81
CA GLY A 43 -48.21 -6.99 13.84
C GLY A 43 -48.57 -5.52 13.65
N SER A 44 -47.79 -4.80 12.83
CA SER A 44 -48.36 -3.97 11.76
C SER A 44 -47.30 -3.61 10.74
N THR A 45 -47.40 -4.24 9.58
CA THR A 45 -46.75 -3.84 8.34
C THR A 45 -47.21 -2.42 7.97
N SER A 46 -46.33 -1.45 8.11
CA SER A 46 -46.40 -0.20 7.35
C SER A 46 -45.12 -0.11 6.53
N ASP A 47 -45.32 -0.21 5.22
CA ASP A 47 -44.34 0.02 4.19
C ASP A 47 -43.87 1.48 4.30
N GLY A 48 -42.63 1.66 4.75
CA GLY A 48 -42.00 2.95 4.94
C GLY A 48 -40.52 2.81 4.63
N THR A 49 -40.16 3.02 3.37
CA THR A 49 -38.75 3.22 3.02
C THR A 49 -38.24 4.38 3.88
N PRO A 50 -37.17 4.22 4.68
CA PRO A 50 -36.63 5.34 5.45
C PRO A 50 -36.17 6.41 4.46
N THR A 51 -36.94 7.50 4.35
CA THR A 51 -36.52 8.68 3.61
C THR A 51 -35.21 9.15 4.22
N PRO A 52 -34.11 9.29 3.45
CA PRO A 52 -32.86 9.77 3.99
C PRO A 52 -33.08 11.19 4.54
N THR A 53 -33.01 11.34 5.86
CA THR A 53 -32.96 12.64 6.52
C THR A 53 -31.74 13.38 5.99
N ALA A 54 -31.94 14.61 5.50
CA ALA A 54 -30.87 15.45 4.99
C ALA A 54 -29.74 15.54 6.04
N THR A 55 -28.51 15.24 5.64
CA THR A 55 -27.35 15.37 6.51
C THR A 55 -27.28 16.81 7.03
N PRO A 56 -27.25 17.04 8.35
CA PRO A 56 -27.19 18.39 8.88
C PRO A 56 -25.94 19.09 8.35
N ILE A 57 -26.05 20.38 8.02
CA ILE A 57 -24.90 21.17 7.59
C ILE A 57 -23.94 21.29 8.79
N VAL A 58 -22.83 20.56 8.73
CA VAL A 58 -21.82 20.52 9.82
C VAL A 58 -20.82 21.68 9.71
N PHE A 59 -20.74 22.35 8.55
CA PHE A 59 -19.71 23.36 8.25
C PHE A 59 -20.28 24.78 8.12
N SER A 60 -19.51 25.77 8.57
CA SER A 60 -19.88 27.18 8.43
C SER A 60 -19.91 27.62 6.97
N ALA A 61 -20.69 28.66 6.65
CA ALA A 61 -20.73 29.23 5.30
C ALA A 61 -19.35 29.70 4.81
N GLN A 62 -18.52 30.25 5.72
CA GLN A 62 -17.15 30.64 5.42
C GLN A 62 -16.29 29.43 5.04
N THR A 63 -16.35 28.35 5.83
CA THR A 63 -15.63 27.10 5.54
C THR A 63 -16.02 26.56 4.16
N LEU A 64 -17.31 26.57 3.82
CA LEU A 64 -17.78 26.12 2.50
C LEU A 64 -17.25 26.99 1.37
N ALA A 65 -17.17 28.31 1.56
CA ALA A 65 -16.58 29.22 0.59
C ALA A 65 -15.07 28.96 0.41
N ASP A 66 -14.36 28.71 1.51
CA ASP A 66 -12.92 28.44 1.50
C ASP A 66 -12.60 27.11 0.80
N LEU A 67 -13.38 26.06 1.06
CA LEU A 67 -13.25 24.77 0.38
C LEU A 67 -13.49 24.88 -1.13
N LYS A 68 -14.48 25.67 -1.56
CA LYS A 68 -14.73 25.94 -2.99
C LYS A 68 -13.54 26.64 -3.65
N ARG A 69 -12.93 27.61 -2.95
CA ARG A 69 -11.76 28.32 -3.44
C ARG A 69 -10.53 27.40 -3.55
N LEU A 70 -10.31 26.53 -2.56
CA LEU A 70 -9.24 25.52 -2.62
C LEU A 70 -9.45 24.54 -3.77
N GLN A 71 -10.69 24.05 -3.97
CA GLN A 71 -11.03 23.20 -5.10
C GLN A 71 -10.74 23.88 -6.44
N GLN A 72 -11.18 25.13 -6.61
CA GLN A 72 -10.92 25.88 -7.84
C GLN A 72 -9.43 26.07 -8.10
N ALA A 73 -8.65 26.40 -7.07
CA ALA A 73 -7.19 26.53 -7.19
C ALA A 73 -6.51 25.20 -7.56
N ALA A 74 -6.98 24.07 -7.02
CA ALA A 74 -6.47 22.76 -7.37
C ALA A 74 -6.78 22.38 -8.83
N LEU A 75 -7.99 22.70 -9.31
CA LEU A 75 -8.42 22.39 -10.69
C LEU A 75 -7.76 23.30 -11.74
N SER A 76 -7.37 24.52 -11.37
CA SER A 76 -6.69 25.45 -12.28
C SER A 76 -5.17 25.29 -12.30
N SER A 77 -4.61 24.45 -11.44
CA SER A 77 -3.17 24.24 -11.30
C SER A 77 -2.71 22.92 -11.92
N ASP A 78 -1.55 22.94 -12.59
CA ASP A 78 -0.87 21.75 -13.10
C ASP A 78 0.04 21.09 -12.05
N TYR A 79 0.12 21.64 -10.83
CA TYR A 79 1.11 21.27 -9.84
C TYR A 79 1.14 19.76 -9.55
N ALA A 80 -0.02 19.17 -9.27
CA ALA A 80 -0.13 17.74 -8.98
C ALA A 80 0.33 16.87 -10.18
N TYR A 81 0.03 17.31 -11.41
CA TYR A 81 0.46 16.64 -12.62
C TYR A 81 1.99 16.66 -12.74
N ARG A 82 2.64 17.80 -12.49
CA ARG A 82 4.10 17.91 -12.53
C ARG A 82 4.78 17.01 -11.50
N GLN A 83 4.21 16.89 -10.29
CA GLN A 83 4.78 16.02 -9.26
C GLN A 83 4.69 14.53 -9.65
N VAL A 84 3.53 14.07 -10.14
CA VAL A 84 3.39 12.68 -10.59
C VAL A 84 4.20 12.40 -11.86
N ALA A 85 4.30 13.38 -12.77
CA ALA A 85 5.11 13.27 -13.97
C ALA A 85 6.59 13.12 -13.62
N HIS A 86 7.13 13.88 -12.66
CA HIS A 86 8.51 13.72 -12.21
C HIS A 86 8.73 12.33 -11.58
N LEU A 87 7.82 11.91 -10.69
CA LEU A 87 7.88 10.57 -10.10
C LEU A 87 7.86 9.48 -11.18
N ALA A 88 6.98 9.56 -12.17
CA ALA A 88 6.83 8.53 -13.20
C ALA A 88 7.97 8.55 -14.24
N ASN A 89 8.31 9.72 -14.76
CA ASN A 89 9.18 9.87 -15.92
C ASN A 89 10.66 10.00 -15.54
N ASN A 90 10.97 10.64 -14.40
CA ASN A 90 12.35 10.88 -13.98
C ASN A 90 12.83 9.84 -12.98
N ILE A 91 11.99 9.43 -12.02
CA ILE A 91 12.37 8.42 -11.01
C ILE A 91 12.05 7.01 -11.49
N GLY A 92 10.89 6.79 -12.12
CA GLY A 92 10.52 5.49 -12.68
C GLY A 92 9.93 4.50 -11.65
N PRO A 93 10.05 3.18 -11.86
CA PRO A 93 9.44 2.15 -11.01
C PRO A 93 9.97 2.16 -9.58
N ARG A 94 9.09 2.23 -8.58
CA ARG A 94 9.44 2.40 -7.16
C ARG A 94 9.09 1.18 -6.31
N LEU A 95 9.57 0.00 -6.70
CA LEU A 95 9.40 -1.20 -5.89
C LEU A 95 10.07 -0.98 -4.53
N THR A 96 9.41 -1.39 -3.45
CA THR A 96 9.92 -1.27 -2.09
C THR A 96 11.33 -1.87 -1.96
N GLY A 97 12.25 -1.10 -1.35
CA GLY A 97 13.66 -1.50 -1.21
C GLY A 97 14.53 -1.29 -2.45
N SER A 98 14.00 -0.76 -3.56
CA SER A 98 14.78 -0.36 -4.73
C SER A 98 15.45 1.02 -4.54
N ALA A 99 16.48 1.31 -5.34
CA ALA A 99 17.12 2.62 -5.37
C ALA A 99 16.15 3.73 -5.81
N GLN A 100 15.22 3.43 -6.72
CA GLN A 100 14.21 4.37 -7.19
C GLN A 100 13.20 4.71 -6.09
N ALA A 101 12.81 3.75 -5.26
CA ALA A 101 11.95 4.01 -4.10
C ALA A 101 12.64 4.93 -3.09
N ALA A 102 13.93 4.69 -2.79
CA ALA A 102 14.71 5.60 -1.94
C ALA A 102 14.78 7.02 -2.52
N LYS A 103 15.02 7.12 -3.84
CA LYS A 103 15.06 8.43 -4.52
C LYS A 103 13.73 9.18 -4.45
N ALA A 104 12.61 8.46 -4.52
CA ALA A 104 11.29 9.05 -4.42
C ALA A 104 11.00 9.61 -3.02
N VAL A 105 11.46 8.93 -1.96
CA VAL A 105 11.33 9.43 -0.59
C VAL A 105 12.08 10.75 -0.44
N GLU A 106 13.33 10.82 -0.92
CA GLU A 106 14.11 12.05 -0.92
C GLU A 106 13.42 13.18 -1.69
N TYR A 107 12.91 12.88 -2.89
CA TYR A 107 12.21 13.85 -3.73
C TYR A 107 10.96 14.42 -3.04
N VAL A 108 10.08 13.55 -2.53
CA VAL A 108 8.87 14.02 -1.85
C VAL A 108 9.23 14.85 -0.62
N ALA A 109 10.23 14.43 0.15
CA ALA A 109 10.69 15.19 1.31
C ALA A 109 11.24 16.58 0.92
N SER A 110 11.99 16.70 -0.19
CA SER A 110 12.47 18.00 -0.65
C SER A 110 11.35 18.89 -1.16
N GLU A 111 10.39 18.35 -1.91
CA GLU A 111 9.26 19.12 -2.43
C GLU A 111 8.36 19.64 -1.30
N LEU A 112 8.12 18.83 -0.27
CA LEU A 112 7.35 19.25 0.91
C LEU A 112 8.09 20.34 1.71
N LYS A 113 9.41 20.22 1.87
CA LYS A 113 10.22 21.28 2.51
C LYS A 113 10.19 22.58 1.70
N ALA A 114 10.22 22.48 0.37
CA ALA A 114 10.21 23.65 -0.52
C ALA A 114 8.92 24.47 -0.42
N ILE A 115 7.78 23.83 -0.13
CA ILE A 115 6.50 24.52 0.12
C ILE A 115 6.32 24.97 1.57
N GLY A 116 7.34 24.84 2.41
CA GLY A 116 7.36 25.31 3.80
C GLY A 116 6.76 24.34 4.81
N CYS A 117 6.56 23.06 4.47
CA CYS A 117 6.12 22.06 5.44
C CYS A 117 7.28 21.63 6.36
N GLU A 118 6.94 21.32 7.62
CA GLU A 118 7.82 20.54 8.49
C GLU A 118 7.80 19.07 8.04
N VAL A 119 8.98 18.50 7.80
CA VAL A 119 9.12 17.15 7.21
C VAL A 119 10.03 16.30 8.08
N GLN A 120 9.53 15.12 8.44
CA GLN A 120 10.28 14.07 9.12
C GLN A 120 10.23 12.77 8.32
N LEU A 121 11.32 11.99 8.35
CA LEU A 121 11.41 10.70 7.68
C LEU A 121 11.44 9.58 8.72
N GLU A 122 10.46 8.68 8.63
CA GLU A 122 10.36 7.52 9.51
C GLU A 122 10.97 6.28 8.86
N LYS A 123 11.83 5.59 9.59
CA LYS A 123 12.50 4.38 9.10
C LYS A 123 11.53 3.19 9.13
N VAL A 124 11.38 2.51 8.00
CA VAL A 124 10.58 1.28 7.87
C VAL A 124 11.45 0.14 7.36
N SER A 125 11.35 -1.03 8.00
CA SER A 125 12.00 -2.26 7.55
C SER A 125 11.09 -3.00 6.58
N VAL A 126 11.64 -3.44 5.44
CA VAL A 126 10.88 -4.02 4.34
C VAL A 126 11.57 -5.26 3.78
N PRO A 127 10.83 -6.26 3.28
CA PRO A 127 11.41 -7.36 2.52
C PRO A 127 12.08 -6.83 1.25
N HIS A 128 13.24 -7.38 0.91
CA HIS A 128 13.97 -7.03 -0.30
C HIS A 128 13.93 -8.20 -1.28
N TRP A 129 13.13 -8.04 -2.34
CA TRP A 129 13.05 -8.98 -3.46
C TRP A 129 13.51 -8.26 -4.72
N VAL A 130 14.46 -8.86 -5.42
CA VAL A 130 14.98 -8.34 -6.69
C VAL A 130 14.59 -9.33 -7.77
N ARG A 131 13.89 -8.81 -8.78
CA ARG A 131 13.52 -9.59 -9.96
C ARG A 131 14.79 -9.99 -10.73
N GLY A 132 14.91 -11.27 -11.04
CA GLY A 132 16.00 -11.82 -11.86
C GLY A 132 15.67 -11.85 -13.35
N GLU A 133 16.43 -12.65 -14.09
CA GLU A 133 16.13 -12.98 -15.49
C GLU A 133 14.90 -13.88 -15.57
N GLU A 134 14.06 -13.63 -16.58
CA GLU A 134 12.80 -14.33 -16.80
C GLU A 134 12.66 -14.67 -18.28
N THR A 135 12.67 -15.97 -18.57
CA THR A 135 12.49 -16.49 -19.93
C THR A 135 11.64 -17.74 -19.89
N ALA A 136 10.72 -17.91 -20.83
CA ALA A 136 10.13 -19.21 -21.12
C ALA A 136 9.79 -19.34 -22.60
N ALA A 137 9.67 -20.58 -23.02
CA ALA A 137 9.21 -20.96 -24.35
C ALA A 137 8.40 -22.26 -24.26
N LEU A 138 7.43 -22.41 -25.16
CA LEU A 138 6.93 -23.74 -25.49
C LEU A 138 8.00 -24.45 -26.31
N VAL A 139 8.44 -25.60 -25.83
CA VAL A 139 9.48 -26.41 -26.46
C VAL A 139 8.93 -27.64 -27.17
N GLN A 140 7.71 -28.06 -26.84
CA GLN A 140 7.04 -29.19 -27.48
C GLN A 140 5.53 -29.01 -27.50
N TRP A 141 4.90 -29.21 -28.67
CA TRP A 141 3.44 -29.27 -28.82
C TRP A 141 3.05 -30.05 -30.09
N PRO A 142 1.83 -30.61 -30.16
CA PRO A 142 1.37 -31.33 -31.34
C PRO A 142 1.39 -30.46 -32.61
N GLY A 143 2.00 -30.98 -33.68
CA GLY A 143 2.08 -30.29 -34.98
C GLY A 143 3.15 -29.20 -35.08
N MET A 144 4.08 -29.11 -34.12
CA MET A 144 5.22 -28.19 -34.23
C MET A 144 6.15 -28.55 -35.39
N ALA A 145 6.82 -27.54 -35.95
CA ALA A 145 7.92 -27.77 -36.88
C ALA A 145 9.16 -28.29 -36.11
N GLU A 146 9.91 -29.22 -36.71
CA GLU A 146 11.11 -29.78 -36.10
C GLU A 146 12.11 -28.67 -35.72
N ASN A 147 12.73 -28.80 -34.54
CA ASN A 147 13.73 -27.87 -34.01
C ASN A 147 13.24 -26.41 -33.87
N THR A 148 11.93 -26.20 -33.62
CA THR A 148 11.37 -24.86 -33.35
C THR A 148 10.91 -24.72 -31.90
N THR A 149 10.84 -23.47 -31.42
CA THR A 149 10.27 -23.13 -30.12
C THR A 149 9.39 -21.89 -30.25
N GLN A 150 8.46 -21.70 -29.32
CA GLN A 150 7.62 -20.50 -29.28
C GLN A 150 7.88 -19.71 -28.00
N LYS A 151 8.41 -18.49 -28.12
CA LYS A 151 8.67 -17.60 -26.99
C LYS A 151 7.38 -17.27 -26.24
N ILE A 152 7.41 -17.34 -24.92
CA ILE A 152 6.35 -16.86 -24.02
C ILE A 152 6.85 -15.58 -23.36
N VAL A 153 6.06 -14.51 -23.45
CA VAL A 153 6.29 -13.29 -22.67
C VAL A 153 5.64 -13.50 -21.31
N LEU A 154 6.46 -13.49 -20.25
CA LEU A 154 6.02 -13.74 -18.89
C LEU A 154 6.63 -12.70 -17.93
N CYS A 155 6.11 -12.71 -16.71
CA CYS A 155 6.57 -11.89 -15.61
C CYS A 155 6.50 -12.75 -14.35
N ALA A 156 7.59 -12.91 -13.61
CA ALA A 156 7.55 -13.67 -12.36
C ALA A 156 6.65 -12.98 -11.35
N LEU A 157 5.96 -13.80 -10.55
CA LEU A 157 5.16 -13.33 -9.44
C LEU A 157 6.09 -12.80 -8.34
N GLY A 158 5.67 -11.72 -7.68
CA GLY A 158 6.42 -11.13 -6.58
C GLY A 158 6.65 -12.13 -5.46
N GLY A 159 7.91 -12.33 -5.06
CA GLY A 159 8.30 -13.30 -4.04
C GLY A 159 8.57 -14.71 -4.57
N SER A 160 8.44 -14.96 -5.88
CA SER A 160 8.88 -16.22 -6.48
C SER A 160 10.39 -16.43 -6.29
N VAL A 161 10.78 -17.69 -6.11
CA VAL A 161 12.17 -18.12 -6.09
C VAL A 161 12.70 -18.33 -7.51
N ALA A 162 14.02 -18.31 -7.66
CA ALA A 162 14.68 -18.63 -8.93
C ALA A 162 14.56 -20.12 -9.26
N THR A 163 14.51 -20.44 -10.55
CA THR A 163 14.71 -21.81 -11.04
C THR A 163 16.17 -22.24 -10.84
N PRO A 164 16.49 -23.55 -10.91
CA PRO A 164 17.86 -24.03 -11.05
C PRO A 164 18.60 -23.35 -12.20
N SER A 165 19.94 -23.34 -12.12
CA SER A 165 20.82 -22.69 -13.12
C SER A 165 20.62 -23.19 -14.55
N GLU A 166 20.26 -24.46 -14.68
CA GLU A 166 20.00 -25.16 -15.93
C GLU A 166 18.58 -24.94 -16.46
N GLY A 167 17.73 -24.22 -15.72
CA GLY A 167 16.32 -24.02 -16.05
C GLY A 167 15.44 -25.21 -15.66
N ILE A 168 14.14 -25.10 -15.96
CA ILE A 168 13.16 -26.18 -15.75
C ILE A 168 12.40 -26.40 -17.07
N THR A 169 12.36 -27.65 -17.53
CA THR A 169 11.46 -28.09 -18.60
C THR A 169 10.51 -29.12 -18.01
N ALA A 170 9.21 -28.89 -18.15
CA ALA A 170 8.17 -29.75 -17.58
C ALA A 170 6.90 -29.71 -18.43
N ASP A 171 6.10 -30.76 -18.31
CA ASP A 171 4.75 -30.78 -18.87
C ASP A 171 3.86 -29.76 -18.16
N VAL A 172 2.99 -29.12 -18.93
CA VAL A 172 2.05 -28.13 -18.43
C VAL A 172 0.65 -28.71 -18.37
N VAL A 173 -0.06 -28.44 -17.26
CA VAL A 173 -1.49 -28.74 -17.14
C VAL A 173 -2.25 -27.42 -17.02
N ALA A 174 -3.21 -27.20 -17.92
CA ALA A 174 -4.10 -26.05 -17.85
C ALA A 174 -5.28 -26.35 -16.92
N VAL A 175 -5.48 -25.50 -15.92
CA VAL A 175 -6.61 -25.53 -14.99
C VAL A 175 -7.33 -24.19 -15.01
N LYS A 176 -8.63 -24.18 -14.75
CA LYS A 176 -9.48 -22.97 -14.80
C LYS A 176 -9.40 -22.15 -13.52
N ASN A 177 -9.18 -22.80 -12.38
CA ASN A 177 -9.14 -22.16 -11.08
C ASN A 177 -8.36 -23.00 -10.04
N PHE A 178 -8.18 -22.44 -8.85
CA PHE A 178 -7.44 -23.09 -7.77
C PHE A 178 -8.17 -24.30 -7.16
N ASP A 179 -9.50 -24.41 -7.29
CA ASP A 179 -10.22 -25.56 -6.75
C ASP A 179 -10.04 -26.79 -7.64
N GLU A 180 -10.04 -26.60 -8.96
CA GLU A 180 -9.65 -27.63 -9.92
C GLU A 180 -8.22 -28.12 -9.67
N LEU A 181 -7.26 -27.19 -9.48
CA LEU A 181 -5.87 -27.55 -9.16
C LEU A 181 -5.75 -28.38 -7.88
N LYS A 182 -6.52 -28.04 -6.83
CA LYS A 182 -6.51 -28.78 -5.56
C LYS A 182 -7.13 -30.18 -5.69
N ALA A 183 -8.09 -30.35 -6.58
CA ALA A 183 -8.77 -31.62 -6.82
C ALA A 183 -7.93 -32.60 -7.67
N MET A 184 -6.86 -32.12 -8.32
CA MET A 184 -5.98 -32.97 -9.11
C MET A 184 -5.20 -33.97 -8.23
N PRO A 185 -4.93 -35.19 -8.75
CA PRO A 185 -4.05 -36.14 -8.08
C PRO A 185 -2.63 -35.55 -7.94
N ARG A 186 -2.01 -35.78 -6.78
CA ARG A 186 -0.63 -35.39 -6.50
C ARG A 186 0.37 -36.45 -6.94
#